data_AF-A0A970WSU4-F1
#
_entry.id   AF-A0A970WSU4-F1
#
_cell.length_a   1.000
_cell.length_b   1.000
_cell.length_c   1.000
_cell.angle_alpha   90.00
_cell.angle_beta   90.00
_cell.angle_gamma   90.00
#
_symmetry.space_group_name_H-M   'P 1'
#
loop_
_entity.id
_entity.type
_entity.pdbx_description
1 polymer ?
#
loop_
_entity_poly.entity_id
_entity_poly.type
_entity_poly.pdbx_seq_one_letter_code
_entity_poly.pdbx_strand_id
1 'polypeptide(L)'
;MSIAEADTAGLRVWHDLVYTRYDKRELHLDLFTPVSPREEKHPAVLLIHGGGWRSGDKAMDWPMAAAIAQKGLVTVCAEYRLSMEAPYPAAITDLKTAIRWIRKKVRNMEPIPPVLPWWAPRRADNWLPSSEHSTKKTACSR
;
A
#
# COMPACT_ATOMS: atom_id res chain seq x y z
N MET A 1 18.47 -7.09 21.19
CA MET A 1 17.81 -7.98 20.21
C MET A 1 16.99 -7.10 19.28
N SER A 2 17.56 -6.76 18.12
CA SER A 2 16.94 -5.90 17.11
C SER A 2 15.92 -6.69 16.30
N ILE A 3 14.69 -6.20 16.24
CA ILE A 3 13.58 -6.79 15.47
C ILE A 3 13.68 -6.31 14.00
N ALA A 4 14.88 -6.39 13.42
CA ALA A 4 15.17 -5.97 12.06
C ALA A 4 15.32 -7.21 11.17
N GLU A 5 14.70 -7.17 9.99
CA GLU A 5 14.76 -8.20 8.93
C GLU A 5 14.10 -9.55 9.27
N ALA A 6 12.80 -9.53 9.57
CA ALA A 6 11.99 -10.71 9.31
C ALA A 6 11.96 -10.94 7.78
N ASP A 7 12.83 -11.84 7.31
CA ASP A 7 12.79 -12.60 6.05
C ASP A 7 11.97 -11.94 4.93
N THR A 8 12.44 -10.79 4.45
CA THR A 8 11.78 -9.99 3.42
C THR A 8 12.23 -10.43 2.01
N ALA A 9 12.83 -11.62 1.90
CA ALA A 9 13.28 -12.16 0.63
C ALA A 9 12.08 -12.39 -0.30
N GLY A 10 11.99 -11.58 -1.37
CA GLY A 10 10.89 -11.64 -2.33
C GLY A 10 9.63 -10.88 -1.90
N LEU A 11 9.70 -10.01 -0.87
CA LEU A 11 8.63 -9.08 -0.53
C LEU A 11 9.05 -7.64 -0.83
N ARG A 12 8.09 -6.84 -1.27
CA ARG A 12 8.22 -5.38 -1.34
C ARG A 12 7.42 -4.78 -0.18
N VAL A 13 8.11 -3.96 0.60
CA VAL A 13 7.57 -3.35 1.81
C VAL A 13 7.59 -1.84 1.65
N TRP A 14 6.46 -1.20 1.97
CA TRP A 14 6.37 0.25 2.10
C TRP A 14 5.92 0.57 3.51
N HIS A 15 6.70 1.42 4.17
CA HIS A 15 6.40 1.89 5.51
C HIS A 15 5.77 3.27 5.50
N ASP A 16 5.00 3.53 6.55
CA ASP A 16 4.47 4.85 6.92
C ASP A 16 3.66 5.56 5.83
N LEU A 17 2.94 4.80 5.01
CA LEU A 17 2.05 5.34 3.99
C LEU A 17 0.86 6.04 4.65
N VAL A 18 0.72 7.34 4.39
CA VAL A 18 -0.40 8.12 4.93
C VAL A 18 -1.68 7.78 4.17
N TYR A 19 -2.69 7.27 4.88
CA TYR A 19 -3.98 6.92 4.27
C TYR A 19 -5.09 7.92 4.59
N THR A 20 -5.00 8.58 5.75
CA THR A 20 -5.90 9.65 6.14
C THR A 20 -5.18 10.66 7.00
N ARG A 21 -5.64 11.91 6.93
CA ARG A 21 -5.16 13.01 7.75
C ARG A 21 -6.37 13.60 8.46
N TYR A 22 -6.33 13.60 9.77
CA TYR A 22 -7.20 14.40 10.62
C TYR A 22 -6.39 15.61 11.08
N ASP A 23 -6.99 16.80 11.19
CA ASP A 23 -6.36 18.11 11.50
C ASP A 23 -4.86 18.11 11.83
N LYS A 24 -4.46 17.49 12.96
CA LYS A 24 -3.06 17.40 13.43
C LYS A 24 -2.52 15.96 13.55
N ARG A 25 -3.30 14.94 13.19
CA ARG A 25 -2.95 13.52 13.25
C ARG A 25 -2.98 12.90 11.85
N GLU A 26 -1.82 12.48 11.37
CA GLU A 26 -1.73 11.61 10.21
C GLU A 26 -1.80 10.15 10.68
N LEU A 27 -2.62 9.33 10.02
CA LEU A 27 -2.64 7.90 10.27
C LEU A 27 -1.92 7.18 9.13
N HIS A 28 -1.02 6.29 9.53
CA HIS A 28 -0.14 5.59 8.63
C HIS A 28 -0.57 4.14 8.46
N LEU A 29 -0.11 3.53 7.38
CA LEU A 29 -0.18 2.09 7.18
C LEU A 29 1.12 1.59 6.56
N ASP A 30 1.41 0.33 6.83
CA ASP A 30 2.49 -0.40 6.18
C ASP A 30 1.90 -1.42 5.23
N LEU A 31 2.51 -1.55 4.06
CA LEU A 31 2.08 -2.42 2.99
C LEU A 31 3.18 -3.44 2.70
N PHE A 32 2.85 -4.71 2.76
CA PHE A 32 3.72 -5.81 2.37
C PHE A 32 3.08 -6.51 1.17
N THR A 33 3.81 -6.56 0.05
CA THR A 33 3.35 -7.23 -1.16
C THR A 33 4.37 -8.27 -1.60
N PRO A 34 3.93 -9.44 -2.11
CA PRO A 34 4.82 -10.37 -2.77
C PRO A 34 5.39 -9.75 -4.06
N VAL A 35 6.68 -9.98 -4.33
CA VAL A 35 7.30 -9.65 -5.60
C VAL A 35 6.92 -10.73 -6.61
N SER A 36 5.73 -10.60 -7.21
CA SER A 36 5.29 -11.47 -8.30
C SER A 36 5.65 -10.86 -9.65
N PRO A 37 6.17 -11.64 -10.62
CA PRO A 37 6.38 -11.18 -11.99
C PRO A 37 5.07 -10.93 -12.75
N ARG A 38 3.94 -11.43 -12.24
CA ARG A 38 2.62 -11.20 -12.83
C ARG A 38 1.88 -10.13 -12.05
N GLU A 39 1.37 -9.14 -12.76
CA GLU A 39 0.41 -8.12 -12.30
C GLU A 39 -0.97 -8.73 -12.00
N GLU A 40 -1.00 -9.84 -11.26
CA GLU A 40 -2.23 -10.49 -10.85
C GLU A 40 -2.79 -9.78 -9.61
N LYS A 41 -4.12 -9.63 -9.57
CA LYS A 41 -4.81 -9.03 -8.42
C LYS A 41 -4.73 -9.99 -7.24
N HIS A 42 -3.81 -9.73 -6.33
CA HIS A 42 -3.68 -10.49 -5.09
C HIS A 42 -4.78 -10.12 -4.08
N PRO A 43 -5.30 -11.09 -3.30
CA PRO A 43 -6.17 -10.77 -2.17
C PRO A 43 -5.40 -9.93 -1.15
N ALA A 44 -6.06 -8.93 -0.56
CA ALA A 44 -5.49 -8.09 0.48
C ALA A 44 -6.06 -8.44 1.87
N VAL A 45 -5.18 -8.51 2.86
CA VAL A 45 -5.50 -8.77 4.27
C VAL A 45 -5.11 -7.55 5.09
N LEU A 46 -6.07 -6.99 5.81
CA LEU A 46 -5.83 -5.91 6.76
C LEU A 46 -5.61 -6.53 8.16
N LEU A 47 -4.43 -6.31 8.72
CA LEU A 47 -4.09 -6.68 10.09
C LEU A 47 -4.36 -5.50 11.02
N ILE A 48 -5.06 -5.80 12.11
CA ILE A 48 -5.45 -4.87 13.15
C ILE A 48 -4.74 -5.33 14.41
N HIS A 49 -3.87 -4.47 14.93
CA HIS A 49 -3.08 -4.82 16.08
C HIS A 49 -3.94 -5.05 17.33
N GLY A 50 -3.44 -5.89 18.23
CA GLY A 50 -4.08 -6.14 19.51
C GLY A 50 -3.99 -4.94 20.46
N GLY A 51 -4.37 -5.15 21.73
CA GLY A 51 -4.24 -4.15 22.80
C GLY A 51 -5.54 -3.42 23.17
N GLY A 52 -6.69 -4.03 22.86
CA GLY A 52 -7.99 -3.61 23.40
C GLY A 52 -8.39 -2.19 23.05
N TRP A 53 -7.97 -1.70 21.88
CA TRP A 53 -8.19 -0.32 21.40
C TRP A 53 -7.51 0.76 22.24
N ARG A 54 -6.80 0.42 23.32
CA ARG A 54 -6.21 1.39 24.26
C ARG A 54 -4.72 1.58 24.05
N SER A 55 -4.06 0.55 23.54
CA SER A 55 -2.61 0.53 23.31
C SER A 55 -2.29 -0.33 22.10
N GLY A 56 -1.10 -0.13 21.54
CA GLY A 56 -0.56 -0.95 20.47
C GLY A 56 0.02 -0.10 19.35
N ASP A 57 0.75 -0.77 18.47
CA ASP A 57 1.39 -0.19 17.29
C ASP A 57 1.21 -1.14 16.11
N LYS A 58 1.13 -0.58 14.90
CA LYS A 58 1.09 -1.32 13.63
C LYS A 58 2.29 -2.27 13.47
N ALA A 59 3.43 -1.96 14.07
CA ALA A 59 4.65 -2.75 14.01
C ALA A 59 4.58 -4.09 14.76
N MET A 60 3.64 -4.25 15.70
CA MET A 60 3.50 -5.50 16.45
C MET A 60 3.16 -6.69 15.56
N ASP A 61 2.45 -6.42 14.45
CA ASP A 61 2.00 -7.46 13.52
C ASP A 61 2.93 -7.64 12.33
N TRP A 62 4.05 -6.91 12.21
CA TRP A 62 4.97 -7.03 11.07
C TRP A 62 5.47 -8.46 10.80
N PRO A 63 5.85 -9.26 11.81
CA PRO A 63 6.27 -10.64 11.57
C PRO A 63 5.15 -11.50 10.96
N MET A 64 3.91 -11.29 11.42
CA MET A 64 2.73 -11.97 10.89
C MET A 64 2.40 -11.47 9.48
N ALA A 65 2.50 -10.17 9.25
CA ALA A 65 2.29 -9.54 7.96
C ALA A 65 3.23 -10.09 6.89
N ALA A 66 4.52 -10.19 7.21
CA ALA A 66 5.53 -10.77 6.34
C ALA A 66 5.25 -12.25 6.05
N ALA A 67 4.96 -13.07 7.08
CA ALA A 67 4.67 -14.49 6.91
C ALA A 67 3.43 -14.76 6.04
N ILE A 68 2.40 -13.92 6.14
CA ILE A 68 1.22 -14.01 5.27
C ILE A 68 1.56 -13.51 3.86
N ALA A 69 2.35 -12.45 3.74
CA ALA A 69 2.73 -11.89 2.45
C ALA A 69 3.57 -12.86 1.61
N GLN A 70 4.46 -13.63 2.25
CA GLN A 70 5.24 -14.68 1.60
C GLN A 70 4.35 -15.77 0.97
N LYS A 71 3.12 -15.96 1.44
CA LYS A 71 2.15 -16.90 0.86
C LYS A 71 1.46 -16.37 -0.40
N GLY A 72 1.86 -15.19 -0.91
CA GLY A 72 1.29 -14.59 -2.12
C GLY A 72 0.08 -13.69 -1.86
N LEU A 73 -0.11 -13.23 -0.62
CA LEU A 73 -1.17 -12.31 -0.22
C LEU A 73 -0.59 -10.91 -0.03
N VAL A 74 -1.39 -9.88 -0.26
CA VAL A 74 -1.00 -8.52 0.14
C VAL A 74 -1.42 -8.33 1.59
N THR A 75 -0.50 -7.93 2.46
CA THR A 75 -0.85 -7.62 3.85
C THR A 75 -0.64 -6.15 4.15
N VAL A 76 -1.55 -5.61 4.96
CA VAL A 76 -1.57 -4.21 5.35
C VAL A 76 -1.67 -4.12 6.86
N CYS A 77 -0.74 -3.43 7.50
CA CYS A 77 -0.83 -3.11 8.92
C CYS A 77 -1.26 -1.64 9.02
N ALA A 78 -2.47 -1.38 9.51
CA ALA A 78 -2.97 -0.01 9.62
C ALA A 78 -2.88 0.49 11.06
N GLU A 79 -2.43 1.74 11.19
CA GLU A 79 -2.57 2.53 12.40
C GLU A 79 -3.99 3.09 12.51
N TYR A 80 -4.54 3.12 13.71
CA TYR A 80 -5.83 3.73 14.02
C TYR A 80 -5.77 4.44 15.36
N ARG A 81 -6.69 5.39 15.58
CA ARG A 81 -6.70 6.15 16.83
C ARG A 81 -7.08 5.25 18.01
N LEU A 82 -6.31 5.36 19.09
CA LEU A 82 -6.56 4.64 20.33
C LEU A 82 -7.69 5.32 21.13
N SER A 83 -8.33 4.58 22.01
CA SER A 83 -9.48 5.01 22.81
C SER A 83 -9.19 6.21 23.72
N MET A 84 -7.92 6.38 24.11
CA MET A 84 -7.47 7.55 24.89
C MET A 84 -7.30 8.81 24.02
N GLU A 85 -7.07 8.65 22.71
CA GLU A 85 -7.00 9.76 21.77
C GLU A 85 -8.38 10.12 21.23
N ALA A 86 -9.16 9.12 20.85
CA ALA A 86 -10.51 9.30 20.34
C ALA A 86 -11.42 8.15 20.80
N PRO A 87 -12.57 8.44 21.44
CA PRO A 87 -13.49 7.40 21.89
C PRO A 87 -14.13 6.69 20.69
N TYR A 88 -14.74 5.55 20.97
CA TYR A 88 -15.62 4.87 20.01
C TYR A 88 -16.65 5.88 19.43
N PRO A 89 -16.88 5.94 18.11
CA PRO A 89 -16.53 4.98 17.05
C PRO A 89 -15.31 5.37 16.17
N ALA A 90 -14.39 6.19 16.67
CA ALA A 90 -13.29 6.74 15.88
C ALA A 90 -12.41 5.67 15.21
N ALA A 91 -11.90 4.71 15.98
CA ALA A 91 -11.04 3.63 15.46
C ALA A 91 -11.70 2.82 14.34
N ILE A 92 -13.01 2.55 14.42
CA ILE A 92 -13.74 1.81 13.38
C ILE A 92 -13.87 2.66 12.11
N THR A 93 -14.07 3.97 12.25
CA THR A 93 -14.11 4.90 11.13
C THR A 93 -12.76 4.96 10.42
N ASP A 94 -11.68 4.93 11.19
CA ASP A 94 -10.30 4.90 10.69
C ASP A 94 -10.05 3.62 9.88
N LEU A 95 -10.41 2.45 10.43
CA LEU A 95 -10.30 1.15 9.75
C LEU A 95 -11.14 1.09 8.47
N LYS A 96 -12.38 1.62 8.47
CA LYS A 96 -13.20 1.74 7.26
C LYS A 96 -12.53 2.62 6.21
N THR A 97 -11.88 3.69 6.63
CA THR A 97 -11.13 4.58 5.75
C THR A 97 -9.89 3.88 5.17
N ALA A 98 -9.18 3.10 5.98
CA ALA A 98 -8.07 2.26 5.51
C ALA A 98 -8.54 1.24 4.46
N ILE A 99 -9.65 0.53 4.68
CA ILE A 99 -10.23 -0.39 3.68
C ILE A 99 -10.57 0.34 2.38
N ARG A 100 -11.14 1.55 2.47
CA ARG A 100 -11.46 2.37 1.29
C ARG A 100 -10.20 2.78 0.54
N TRP A 101 -9.14 3.14 1.26
CA TRP A 101 -7.84 3.47 0.70
C TRP A 101 -7.22 2.26 -0.01
N ILE A 102 -7.24 1.08 0.61
CA ILE A 102 -6.72 -0.17 0.03
C ILE A 102 -7.48 -0.50 -1.26
N ARG A 103 -8.81 -0.45 -1.26
CA ARG A 103 -9.62 -0.69 -2.47
C ARG A 103 -9.32 0.29 -3.59
N LYS A 104 -9.09 1.57 -3.27
CA LYS A 104 -8.70 2.60 -4.25
C LYS A 104 -7.30 2.32 -4.81
N LYS A 105 -6.36 1.90 -3.97
CA LYS A 105 -5.00 1.55 -4.38
C LYS A 105 -4.93 0.29 -5.23
N VAL A 106 -5.63 -0.78 -4.87
CA VAL A 106 -5.71 -2.03 -5.65
C VAL A 106 -6.33 -1.78 -7.04
N ARG A 107 -7.32 -0.88 -7.12
CA ARG A 107 -7.93 -0.50 -8.42
C ARG A 107 -6.99 0.34 -9.28
N ASN A 108 -6.13 1.14 -8.65
CA ASN A 108 -5.22 2.08 -9.29
C ASN A 108 -3.76 1.60 -9.24
N MET A 109 -3.52 0.29 -9.11
CA MET A 109 -2.17 -0.27 -8.99
C MET A 109 -1.48 -0.25 -10.35
N GLU A 110 -1.19 0.96 -10.83
CA GLU A 110 0.05 1.25 -11.53
C GLU A 110 1.19 0.99 -10.54
N PRO A 111 2.29 0.35 -10.95
CA PRO A 111 3.41 0.04 -10.06
C PRO A 111 3.88 1.30 -9.34
N ILE A 112 3.95 1.24 -7.99
CA ILE A 112 4.52 2.32 -7.20
C ILE A 112 5.96 2.50 -7.68
N PRO A 113 6.34 3.66 -8.25
CA PRO A 113 7.69 3.84 -8.72
C PRO A 113 8.63 3.66 -7.52
N PRO A 114 9.78 2.98 -7.69
CA PRO A 114 10.78 2.92 -6.63
C PRO A 114 11.08 4.34 -6.17
N VAL A 115 11.41 4.50 -4.88
CA VAL A 115 11.74 5.81 -4.29
C VAL A 115 12.87 6.39 -5.13
N LEU A 116 12.53 7.33 -6.02
CA LEU A 116 13.50 7.89 -6.94
C LEU A 116 14.39 8.84 -6.13
N PRO A 117 15.72 8.73 -6.23
CA PRO A 117 16.60 9.71 -5.62
C PRO A 117 16.30 11.09 -6.21
N TRP A 118 16.53 12.15 -5.44
CA TRP A 118 16.17 13.52 -5.79
C TRP A 118 16.74 14.02 -7.13
N TRP A 119 17.77 13.34 -7.67
CA TRP A 119 18.39 13.64 -8.97
C TRP A 119 17.73 12.95 -10.17
N ALA A 120 16.82 11.99 -9.97
CA ALA A 120 16.18 11.29 -11.06
C ALA A 120 15.23 12.21 -11.84
N PRO A 121 15.25 12.18 -13.18
CA PRO A 121 14.40 13.04 -13.99
C PRO A 121 12.93 12.68 -13.77
N ARG A 122 12.13 13.65 -13.27
CA ARG A 122 10.66 13.56 -13.29
C ARG A 122 10.19 13.67 -14.74
N ARG A 123 10.15 12.55 -15.47
CA ARG A 123 9.48 12.51 -16.78
C ARG A 123 7.96 12.59 -16.56
N ALA A 124 7.34 13.60 -17.17
CA ALA A 124 5.91 13.92 -17.08
C ALA A 124 5.06 13.17 -18.13
N ASP A 125 5.68 12.29 -18.90
CA ASP A 125 5.21 11.89 -20.23
C ASP A 125 4.53 10.50 -20.29
N ASN A 126 4.46 9.74 -19.19
CA ASN A 126 3.87 8.39 -19.17
C ASN A 126 2.41 8.32 -18.69
N TRP A 127 1.68 9.44 -18.60
CA TRP A 127 0.31 9.51 -18.07
C TRP A 127 -0.81 9.54 -19.12
N LEU A 128 -0.52 9.24 -20.38
CA LEU A 128 -1.56 9.03 -21.40
C LEU A 128 -1.75 7.53 -21.63
N PRO A 129 -3.00 7.01 -21.61
CA PRO A 129 -3.26 5.63 -22.00
C PRO A 129 -2.83 5.44 -23.46
N SER A 130 -2.02 4.41 -23.71
CA SER A 130 -1.56 3.99 -25.04
C SER A 130 -2.73 3.50 -25.90
N SER A 131 -3.60 4.39 -26.34
CA SER A 131 -4.49 4.14 -27.47
C SER A 131 -3.73 4.48 -28.74
N GLU A 132 -2.97 3.52 -29.26
CA GLU A 132 -2.67 3.41 -30.70
C GLU A 132 -2.02 2.04 -30.96
N HIS A 133 -2.85 1.01 -30.91
CA HIS A 133 -2.62 -0.15 -31.75
C HIS A 133 -3.26 0.11 -33.11
N SER A 134 -2.52 -0.30 -34.14
CA SER A 134 -3.05 -0.77 -35.43
C SER A 134 -3.11 0.23 -36.57
N THR A 135 -2.06 0.14 -37.39
CA THR A 135 -2.10 -0.04 -38.85
C THR A 135 -3.06 0.81 -39.68
N LYS A 136 -2.48 1.54 -40.65
CA LYS A 136 -2.73 1.31 -42.08
C LYS A 136 -1.66 2.02 -42.93
N LYS A 137 -0.83 1.21 -43.59
CA LYS A 137 -0.33 1.53 -44.94
C LYS A 137 -1.55 1.86 -45.82
N THR A 138 -1.47 2.87 -46.70
CA THR A 138 -1.90 2.84 -48.12
C THR A 138 -1.79 4.25 -48.75
N ALA A 139 -0.93 4.31 -49.79
CA ALA A 139 -1.03 5.04 -51.06
C ALA A 139 -1.11 6.59 -51.18
N CYS A 140 -0.12 7.10 -51.93
CA CYS A 140 -0.22 7.84 -53.21
C CYS A 140 -0.59 9.35 -53.26
N SER A 141 0.18 10.02 -54.14
CA SER A 141 -0.02 11.31 -54.83
C SER A 141 0.42 12.58 -54.06
N ARG A 142 1.20 13.52 -54.60
CA ARG A 142 1.62 13.85 -55.98
C ARG A 142 3.07 14.33 -55.99
#